data_AF-A0A535IJ04-F1
#
_entry.id   AF-A0A535IJ04-F1
#
_cell.length_a   1.000
_cell.length_b   1.000
_cell.length_c   1.000
_cell.angle_alpha   90.00
_cell.angle_beta   90.00
_cell.angle_gamma   90.00
#
_symmetry.space_group_name_H-M   'P 1'
#
loop_
_entity.id
_entity.type
_entity.pdbx_description
1 polymer ?
#
loop_
_entity_poly.entity_id
_entity_poly.type
_entity_poly.pdbx_seq_one_letter_code
_entity_poly.pdbx_strand_id
1 'polypeptide(L)'
;MAQWAYKVVYIDYRGRISSEGVETLITNERRSTFARRYMNTLGRDGWELTGIQPLTANSAYYTFKRPAQEGDYADVGTSASSSESAPSGGPTVETA
;
A
#
# COMPACT_ATOMS: atom_id res chain seq x y z
N MET A 1 -0.56 -29.06 3.02
CA MET A 1 -1.56 -27.98 3.18
C MET A 1 -1.24 -26.93 2.12
N ALA A 2 -2.21 -26.44 1.35
CA ALA A 2 -1.92 -25.43 0.32
C ALA A 2 -1.43 -24.14 0.98
N GLN A 3 -0.30 -23.61 0.51
CA GLN A 3 0.25 -22.34 0.97
C GLN A 3 -0.41 -21.20 0.19
N TRP A 4 -0.69 -20.09 0.88
CA TRP A 4 -1.36 -18.91 0.30
C TRP A 4 -0.47 -17.69 0.44
N ALA A 5 -0.35 -16.93 -0.64
CA ALA A 5 0.19 -15.58 -0.60
C ALA A 5 -0.96 -14.59 -0.43
N TYR A 6 -0.69 -13.51 0.30
CA TYR A 6 -1.66 -12.44 0.55
C TYR A 6 -1.12 -11.12 0.03
N LYS A 7 -2.01 -10.32 -0.55
CA LYS A 7 -1.72 -8.94 -0.95
C LYS A 7 -2.76 -8.02 -0.33
N VAL A 8 -2.29 -6.97 0.33
CA VAL A 8 -3.17 -5.93 0.89
C VAL A 8 -2.98 -4.66 0.07
N VAL A 9 -4.08 -4.18 -0.48
CA VAL A 9 -4.12 -2.98 -1.31
C VAL A 9 -4.91 -1.92 -0.59
N TYR A 10 -4.28 -0.79 -0.30
CA TYR A 10 -4.97 0.42 0.12
C TYR A 10 -5.56 1.12 -1.10
N ILE A 11 -6.83 1.46 -1.06
CA ILE A 11 -7.50 2.23 -2.12
C ILE A 11 -8.12 3.47 -1.49
N ASP A 12 -7.70 4.64 -1.98
CA ASP A 12 -8.35 5.93 -1.80
C ASP A 12 -9.15 6.25 -3.07
N TYR A 13 -10.47 6.33 -2.93
CA TYR A 13 -11.40 6.62 -4.02
C TYR A 13 -11.19 8.01 -4.63
N ARG A 14 -10.37 8.86 -4.03
CA ARG A 14 -9.95 10.15 -4.61
C ARG A 14 -8.90 10.00 -5.71
N GLY A 15 -8.35 8.80 -5.91
CA GLY A 15 -7.47 8.49 -7.04
C GLY A 15 -6.07 8.04 -6.66
N ARG A 16 -5.90 7.38 -5.52
CA ARG A 16 -4.62 6.79 -5.12
C ARG A 16 -4.84 5.35 -4.71
N ILE A 17 -3.99 4.47 -5.21
CA ILE A 17 -3.93 3.06 -4.82
C ILE A 17 -2.50 2.78 -4.36
N SER A 18 -2.32 2.10 -3.24
CA SER A 18 -1.01 1.70 -2.73
C SER A 18 -1.00 0.22 -2.40
N SER A 19 0.04 -0.50 -2.83
CA SER A 19 0.28 -1.89 -2.45
C SER A 19 1.78 -2.15 -2.34
N GLU A 20 2.20 -2.81 -1.27
CA GLU A 20 3.60 -3.25 -1.09
C GLU A 20 4.63 -2.11 -1.26
N GLY A 21 4.26 -0.88 -0.85
CA GLY A 21 5.11 0.30 -0.97
C GLY A 21 5.07 0.99 -2.34
N VAL A 22 4.37 0.44 -3.33
CA VAL A 22 4.21 1.05 -4.66
C VAL A 22 2.89 1.79 -4.73
N GLU A 23 2.96 3.09 -5.06
CA GLU A 23 1.78 3.93 -5.30
C GLU A 23 1.44 4.03 -6.79
N THR A 24 0.15 3.93 -7.09
CA THR A 24 -0.44 4.21 -8.40
C THR A 24 -1.43 5.36 -8.25
N LEU A 25 -1.26 6.41 -9.05
CA LEU A 25 -2.11 7.60 -9.05
C LEU A 25 -3.03 7.62 -10.27
N ILE A 26 -4.22 8.18 -10.10
CA ILE A 26 -5.16 8.43 -11.19
C ILE A 26 -4.62 9.49 -12.14
N THR A 27 -4.96 9.37 -13.43
CA THR A 27 -4.64 10.39 -14.45
C THR A 27 -5.94 10.99 -14.99
N ASN A 28 -6.12 11.05 -16.31
CA ASN A 28 -7.32 11.60 -16.95
C ASN A 28 -8.41 10.52 -17.14
N GLU A 29 -8.78 9.83 -16.06
CA GLU A 29 -9.82 8.80 -16.08
C GLU A 29 -10.81 8.94 -14.93
N ARG A 30 -12.00 8.32 -15.05
CA ARG A 30 -12.98 8.28 -13.95
C ARG A 30 -12.47 7.38 -12.83
N ARG A 31 -12.76 7.74 -11.57
CA ARG A 31 -12.35 6.99 -10.36
C ARG A 31 -12.73 5.51 -10.39
N SER A 32 -13.94 5.19 -10.87
CA SER A 32 -14.39 3.80 -11.02
C SER A 32 -13.63 3.05 -12.11
N THR A 33 -13.28 3.71 -13.22
CA THR A 33 -12.44 3.14 -14.27
C THR A 33 -11.04 2.87 -13.76
N PHE A 34 -10.46 3.81 -13.02
CA PHE A 34 -9.15 3.69 -12.39
C PHE A 34 -9.07 2.48 -11.45
N ALA A 35 -10.01 2.40 -10.50
CA ALA A 35 -10.08 1.27 -9.58
C ALA A 35 -10.28 -0.06 -10.34
N ARG A 36 -11.20 -0.11 -11.31
CA ARG A 36 -11.43 -1.32 -12.12
C ARG A 36 -10.19 -1.75 -12.89
N ARG A 37 -9.46 -0.82 -13.52
CA ARG A 37 -8.24 -1.11 -14.27
C ARG A 37 -7.19 -1.78 -13.37
N TYR A 38 -7.03 -1.25 -12.16
CA TYR A 38 -6.14 -1.84 -11.15
C TYR A 38 -6.63 -3.22 -10.68
N MET A 39 -7.92 -3.38 -10.39
CA MET A 39 -8.46 -4.69 -9.99
C MET A 39 -8.34 -5.74 -11.09
N ASN A 40 -8.46 -5.33 -12.35
CA ASN A 40 -8.27 -6.23 -13.49
C ASN A 40 -6.83 -6.76 -13.58
N THR A 41 -5.82 -5.96 -13.24
CA THR A 41 -4.43 -6.44 -13.22
C THR A 41 -4.24 -7.49 -12.14
N LEU A 42 -4.78 -7.25 -10.94
CA LEU A 42 -4.77 -8.23 -9.84
C LEU A 42 -5.46 -9.54 -10.25
N GLY A 43 -6.66 -9.46 -10.84
CA GLY A 43 -7.38 -10.65 -11.30
C GLY A 43 -6.64 -11.43 -12.39
N ARG A 44 -5.97 -10.74 -13.32
CA ARG A 44 -5.12 -11.37 -14.34
C ARG A 44 -3.92 -12.10 -13.72
N ASP A 45 -3.39 -11.57 -12.62
CA ASP A 45 -2.25 -12.15 -11.90
C ASP A 45 -2.67 -13.25 -10.90
N GLY A 46 -3.95 -13.64 -10.91
CA GLY A 46 -4.51 -14.73 -10.12
C GLY A 46 -4.92 -14.35 -8.70
N TRP A 47 -4.94 -13.05 -8.37
CA TRP A 47 -5.37 -12.57 -7.06
C TRP A 47 -6.90 -12.56 -6.94
N GLU A 48 -7.40 -13.26 -5.93
CA GLU A 48 -8.83 -13.32 -5.59
C GLU A 48 -9.12 -12.36 -4.44
N LEU A 49 -10.13 -11.49 -4.58
CA LEU A 49 -10.58 -10.61 -3.50
C LEU A 49 -11.26 -11.42 -2.40
N THR A 50 -10.82 -11.25 -1.16
CA THR A 50 -11.31 -12.01 -0.01
C THR A 50 -11.90 -11.16 1.10
N GLY A 51 -11.56 -9.88 1.13
CA GLY A 51 -12.02 -8.99 2.19
C GLY A 51 -11.84 -7.54 1.83
N ILE A 52 -12.73 -6.72 2.40
CA ILE A 52 -12.66 -5.26 2.33
C ILE A 52 -12.79 -4.76 3.77
N GLN A 53 -11.82 -3.98 4.23
CA GLN A 53 -11.84 -3.31 5.52
C GLN A 53 -11.91 -1.80 5.30
N PRO A 54 -13.09 -1.17 5.44
CA PRO A 54 -13.22 0.28 5.38
C PRO A 54 -12.33 0.97 6.43
N LEU A 55 -11.65 2.04 6.04
CA LEU A 55 -10.83 2.86 6.94
C LEU A 55 -11.45 4.25 7.12
N THR A 56 -11.92 4.85 6.02
CA THR A 56 -12.63 6.14 6.03
C THR A 56 -13.78 6.11 5.02
N ALA A 57 -14.56 7.19 4.94
CA ALA A 57 -15.60 7.32 3.90
C ALA A 57 -15.07 7.21 2.46
N ASN A 58 -13.78 7.49 2.25
CA ASN A 58 -13.16 7.50 0.93
C ASN A 58 -12.07 6.45 0.74
N SER A 59 -11.83 5.57 1.72
CA SER A 59 -10.74 4.62 1.62
C SER A 59 -10.98 3.31 2.35
N ALA A 60 -10.41 2.22 1.81
CA ALA A 60 -10.46 0.89 2.42
C ALA A 60 -9.21 0.08 2.07
N TYR A 61 -8.93 -0.94 2.89
CA TYR A 61 -8.00 -2.00 2.55
C TYR A 61 -8.75 -3.13 1.85
N TYR A 62 -8.21 -3.58 0.72
CA TYR A 62 -8.70 -4.71 -0.05
C TYR A 62 -7.68 -5.84 0.09
N THR A 63 -8.12 -6.96 0.67
CA THR A 63 -7.28 -8.12 0.91
C THR A 63 -7.52 -9.15 -0.18
N PHE A 64 -6.44 -9.54 -0.85
CA PHE A 64 -6.44 -10.57 -1.88
C PHE A 64 -5.63 -11.78 -1.43
N LYS A 65 -5.99 -12.95 -1.96
CA LYS A 65 -5.20 -14.18 -1.83
C LYS A 65 -4.94 -14.81 -3.19
N ARG A 66 -3.88 -15.61 -3.27
CA ARG A 66 -3.65 -16.56 -4.38
C ARG A 66 -2.82 -17.75 -3.87
N PRO A 67 -2.84 -18.91 -4.56
CA PRO A 67 -1.90 -19.98 -4.24
C PRO A 67 -0.47 -19.45 -4.27
N ALA A 68 0.31 -19.72 -3.22
CA ALA A 68 1.67 -19.20 -3.11
C ALA A 68 2.56 -19.75 -4.23
N GLN A 69 3.38 -18.87 -4.78
CA GLN A 69 4.41 -19.13 -5.77
C GLN A 69 5.79 -18.91 -5.14
N GLU A 70 6.83 -19.41 -5.80
CA GLU A 70 8.20 -19.18 -5.36
C GLU A 70 8.50 -17.66 -5.31
N GLY A 71 9.02 -17.19 -4.17
CA GLY A 71 9.32 -15.78 -3.92
C GLY A 71 8.22 -14.97 -3.24
N ASP A 72 6.98 -15.47 -3.09
CA ASP A 72 5.89 -14.72 -2.43
C ASP A 72 6.14 -14.42 -0.94
N TYR A 73 7.04 -15.17 -0.30
CA TYR A 73 7.45 -14.98 1.10
C TYR A 73 8.83 -14.35 1.25
N ALA A 74 9.43 -13.89 0.15
CA ALA A 74 10.67 -13.12 0.25
C ALA A 74 10.37 -11.83 1.03
N ASP A 75 11.12 -11.60 2.11
CA ASP A 75 10.98 -10.42 2.94
C ASP A 75 11.33 -9.18 2.11
N VAL A 76 10.30 -8.45 1.66
CA VAL A 76 10.48 -7.09 1.13
C VAL A 76 10.74 -6.19 2.32
N GLY A 77 12.00 -6.20 2.74
CA GLY A 77 12.51 -5.52 3.92
C GLY A 77 11.98 -4.10 4.07
N THR A 78 11.56 -3.81 5.30
CA THR A 78 11.35 -2.50 5.91
C THR A 78 12.00 -1.35 5.12
N SER A 79 11.22 -0.65 4.30
CA SER A 79 11.57 0.71 3.88
C SER A 79 11.29 1.65 5.04
N ALA A 80 12.23 1.72 5.98
CA ALA A 80 12.28 2.76 6.99
C ALA A 80 12.59 4.10 6.29
N SER A 81 11.56 4.85 5.89
CA SER A 81 11.70 6.31 5.74
C SER A 81 11.38 6.97 7.07
N SER A 82 12.34 6.88 7.99
CA SER A 82 12.41 7.72 9.18
C SER A 82 13.44 8.82 8.90
N SER A 83 12.98 9.96 8.38
CA SER A 83 13.70 11.22 8.57
C SER A 83 12.77 12.16 9.31
N GLU A 84 12.52 11.81 10.58
CA GLU A 84 12.05 12.77 11.57
C GLU A 84 13.25 13.67 11.91
N SER A 85 13.27 14.85 11.31
CA SER A 85 14.25 15.90 11.62
C SER A 85 14.06 16.33 13.08
N ALA A 86 14.95 15.87 13.97
CA ALA A 86 15.01 16.36 15.33
C ALA A 86 15.35 17.88 15.32
N PRO A 87 14.61 18.73 16.04
CA PRO A 87 15.00 20.13 16.19
C PRO A 87 16.24 20.21 17.10
N SER A 88 17.35 20.67 16.53
CA SER A 88 18.55 21.07 17.28
C SER A 88 18.24 22.40 18.00
N GLY A 89 18.19 22.37 19.33
CA GLY A 89 17.90 23.56 20.13
C GLY A 89 18.46 23.50 21.55
N GLY A 90 19.70 24.01 21.71
CA GLY A 90 20.23 24.60 22.95
C GLY A 90 21.38 23.84 23.65
N PRO A 91 22.18 24.48 24.53
CA PRO A 91 22.30 25.92 24.86
C PRO A 91 23.72 26.49 24.61
N THR A 92 23.86 27.78 24.30
CA THR A 92 25.15 28.49 24.45
C THR A 92 25.12 29.28 25.75
N VAL A 93 25.90 28.85 26.73
CA VAL A 93 26.22 29.64 27.93
C VAL A 93 27.48 30.42 27.60
N GLU A 94 27.37 31.72 27.36
CA GLU A 94 28.52 32.63 27.36
C GLU A 94 28.77 33.09 28.80
N THR A 95 29.91 32.68 29.33
CA THR A 95 30.46 33.19 30.59
C THR A 95 31.11 34.55 30.33
N ALA A 96 30.68 35.58 31.06
CA ALA A 96 31.39 36.85 31.22
C ALA A 96 31.36 37.25 32.70
#